data_AF-A0A8B6G5A0-F1
#
_entry.id   AF-A0A8B6G5A0-F1
#
_cell.length_a   1.000
_cell.length_b   1.000
_cell.length_c   1.000
_cell.angle_alpha   90.00
_cell.angle_beta   90.00
_cell.angle_gamma   90.00
#
_symmetry.space_group_name_H-M   'P 1'
#
loop_
_entity.id
_entity.type
_entity.pdbx_description
1 polymer ?
#
loop_
_entity_poly.entity_id
_entity_poly.type
_entity_poly.pdbx_seq_one_letter_code
_entity_poly.pdbx_strand_id
1 'polypeptide(L)'
;MWRDFLKGWNRVTFLYDEHITLASDIELYTDAASNFGFGGLFQGKWFSSTWPSELSTSLDSDMSMAFRELYPIVVASLLWGHLWNKKRIMFHCDNEAVVNIVNKGRSKVLDIMKLMRTLTWLSVKQNFTIQCQHIPGVKNVIADSLSRFDFQTFQKAAPAAETVPTPCPKSWQVMWN
;
A
#
# COMPACT_ATOMS: atom_id res chain seq x y z
N MET A 1 -17.12 -11.21 1.42
CA MET A 1 -16.92 -9.76 1.25
C MET A 1 -18.23 -8.97 1.34
N TRP A 2 -19.04 -8.83 0.27
CA TRP A 2 -20.25 -7.97 0.33
C TRP A 2 -21.29 -8.41 1.37
N ARG A 3 -21.48 -9.71 1.55
CA ARG A 3 -22.38 -10.24 2.61
C ARG A 3 -21.91 -9.87 4.02
N ASP A 4 -20.59 -9.84 4.25
CA ASP A 4 -20.02 -9.52 5.56
C ASP A 4 -20.04 -8.01 5.80
N PHE A 5 -19.80 -7.23 4.75
CA PHE A 5 -19.92 -5.77 4.78
C PHE A 5 -21.35 -5.33 5.16
N LEU A 6 -22.35 -5.87 4.46
CA LEU A 6 -23.75 -5.46 4.63
C LEU A 6 -24.29 -5.69 6.04
N LYS A 7 -23.75 -6.65 6.79
CA LYS A 7 -24.14 -6.88 8.20
C LYS A 7 -23.74 -5.73 9.13
N GLY A 8 -22.67 -5.00 8.80
CA GLY A 8 -22.14 -3.89 9.61
C GLY A 8 -22.34 -2.51 8.99
N TRP A 9 -22.97 -2.42 7.82
CA TRP A 9 -23.10 -1.15 7.11
C TRP A 9 -24.21 -0.27 7.69
N ASN A 10 -23.84 0.92 8.15
CA ASN A 10 -24.75 1.91 8.76
C ASN A 10 -25.54 2.75 7.73
N ARG A 11 -25.51 2.39 6.43
CA ARG A 11 -26.21 3.05 5.32
C ARG A 11 -25.84 4.53 5.09
N VAL A 12 -24.77 5.02 5.70
CA VAL A 12 -24.26 6.37 5.43
C VAL A 12 -23.09 6.27 4.46
N THR A 13 -23.30 6.71 3.23
CA THR A 13 -22.21 6.97 2.29
C THR A 13 -21.79 8.42 2.52
N PHE A 14 -20.69 8.65 3.25
CA PHE A 14 -20.17 10.00 3.37
C PHE A 14 -19.59 10.42 2.01
N LEU A 15 -20.00 11.59 1.51
CA LEU A 15 -19.31 12.24 0.41
C LEU A 15 -17.84 12.37 0.83
N TYR A 16 -16.94 11.76 0.05
CA TYR A 16 -15.51 11.93 0.26
C TYR A 16 -15.17 13.41 0.18
N ASP A 17 -14.12 13.82 0.88
CA ASP A 17 -13.55 15.16 0.72
C ASP A 17 -13.38 15.47 -0.78
N GLU A 18 -13.75 16.66 -1.22
CA GLU A 18 -13.58 17.04 -2.63
C GLU A 18 -12.07 17.07 -2.97
N HIS A 19 -11.23 17.33 -1.97
CA HIS A 19 -9.79 17.44 -2.10
C HIS A 19 -9.08 16.09 -2.14
N ILE A 20 -8.20 15.95 -3.12
CA ILE A 20 -7.23 14.85 -3.21
C ILE A 20 -6.03 15.22 -2.33
N THR A 21 -5.68 14.33 -1.41
CA THR A 21 -4.47 14.43 -0.59
C THR A 21 -3.36 13.62 -1.25
N LEU A 22 -2.21 14.23 -1.56
CA LEU A 22 -1.07 13.44 -2.04
C LEU A 22 -0.54 12.59 -0.89
N ALA A 23 -0.11 11.36 -1.19
CA ALA A 23 0.51 10.49 -0.20
C ALA A 23 1.72 11.18 0.47
N SER A 24 2.50 11.94 -0.30
CA SER A 24 3.61 12.75 0.21
C SER A 24 3.19 13.81 1.22
N ASP A 25 2.00 14.41 1.08
CA ASP A 25 1.51 15.48 1.98
C ASP A 25 1.19 14.96 3.39
N ILE A 26 0.97 13.66 3.50
CA ILE A 26 0.74 12.95 4.77
C ILE A 26 1.92 12.05 5.16
N GLU A 27 3.08 12.30 4.56
CA GLU A 27 4.31 11.53 4.78
C GLU A 27 4.14 10.02 4.57
N LEU A 28 3.26 9.64 3.64
CA LEU A 28 3.00 8.27 3.26
C LEU A 28 3.86 7.89 2.05
N TYR A 29 4.80 6.98 2.30
CA TYR A 29 5.73 6.48 1.30
C TYR A 29 5.71 4.96 1.33
N THR A 30 5.66 4.33 0.16
CA THR A 30 5.73 2.87 0.01
C THR A 30 6.65 2.53 -1.14
N ASP A 31 7.40 1.43 -1.01
CA ASP A 31 8.26 0.93 -2.08
C ASP A 31 8.56 -0.57 -1.91
N ALA A 32 9.04 -1.16 -2.99
CA ALA A 32 9.36 -2.57 -3.09
C ALA A 32 10.67 -2.78 -3.88
N ALA A 33 11.60 -3.52 -3.28
CA ALA A 33 12.83 -3.95 -3.93
C ALA A 33 12.74 -5.44 -4.31
N SER A 34 12.92 -5.74 -5.60
CA SER A 34 12.65 -7.07 -6.15
C SER A 34 13.36 -8.22 -5.42
N ASN A 35 14.63 -8.04 -5.05
CA ASN A 35 15.45 -9.10 -4.46
C ASN A 35 15.54 -9.04 -2.92
N PHE A 36 14.90 -8.04 -2.29
CA PHE A 36 15.07 -7.79 -0.86
C PHE A 36 13.75 -7.92 -0.13
N GLY A 37 12.85 -6.97 -0.36
CA GLY A 37 11.64 -6.86 0.42
C GLY A 37 10.80 -5.67 0.01
N PHE A 38 10.01 -5.21 0.96
CA PHE A 38 9.09 -4.09 0.79
C PHE A 38 9.08 -3.27 2.07
N GLY A 39 8.74 -1.99 1.96
CA GLY A 39 8.78 -1.07 3.07
C GLY A 39 7.86 0.12 2.88
N GLY A 40 7.62 0.83 3.98
CA GLY A 40 6.87 2.06 3.93
C GLY A 40 6.98 2.88 5.20
N LEU A 41 6.70 4.18 5.06
CA LEU A 41 6.65 5.17 6.13
C LEU A 41 5.27 5.85 6.10
N PHE A 42 4.72 6.18 7.26
CA PHE A 42 3.58 7.06 7.46
C PHE A 42 3.75 7.85 8.76
N GLN A 43 3.94 9.17 8.67
CA GLN A 43 4.02 10.07 9.82
C GLN A 43 4.97 9.57 10.92
N GLY A 44 6.20 9.20 10.54
CA GLY A 44 7.23 8.68 11.44
C GLY A 44 7.09 7.19 11.81
N LYS A 45 5.92 6.57 11.62
CA LYS A 45 5.76 5.11 11.72
C LYS A 45 6.28 4.47 10.46
N TRP A 46 6.94 3.33 10.58
CA TRP A 46 7.48 2.64 9.41
C TRP A 46 7.41 1.13 9.56
N PHE A 47 7.45 0.44 8.43
CA PHE A 47 7.61 -1.00 8.37
C PHE A 47 8.63 -1.36 7.27
N SER A 48 9.28 -2.50 7.45
CA SER A 48 10.16 -3.10 6.45
C SER A 48 10.17 -4.61 6.69
N SER A 49 10.04 -5.40 5.61
CA SER A 49 10.05 -6.85 5.71
C SER A 49 10.49 -7.51 4.42
N THR A 50 11.05 -8.71 4.52
CA THR A 50 11.43 -9.53 3.37
C THR A 50 10.18 -10.11 2.71
N TRP A 51 10.30 -10.45 1.43
CA TRP A 51 9.23 -11.16 0.73
C TRP A 51 8.91 -12.50 1.41
N PRO A 52 7.64 -12.77 1.76
CA PRO A 52 7.21 -14.08 2.25
C PRO A 52 7.44 -15.15 1.16
N SER A 53 7.95 -16.32 1.54
CA SER A 53 8.27 -17.40 0.60
C SER A 53 7.03 -17.95 -0.11
N GLU A 54 5.86 -17.83 0.53
CA GLU A 54 4.57 -18.25 -0.02
C GLU A 54 4.13 -17.39 -1.21
N LEU A 55 4.74 -16.22 -1.42
CA LEU A 55 4.44 -15.32 -2.54
C LEU A 55 5.38 -15.51 -3.74
N SER A 56 6.35 -16.42 -3.67
CA SER A 56 7.33 -16.69 -4.74
C SER A 56 6.69 -16.80 -6.13
N THR A 57 5.61 -17.58 -6.27
CA THR A 57 4.90 -17.74 -7.55
C THR A 57 4.37 -16.42 -8.12
N SER A 58 3.82 -15.54 -7.27
CA SER A 58 3.32 -14.23 -7.69
C SER A 58 4.48 -13.27 -8.05
N LEU A 59 5.61 -13.41 -7.35
CA LEU A 59 6.82 -12.60 -7.49
C LEU A 59 7.69 -12.98 -8.70
N ASP A 60 7.49 -14.16 -9.27
CA ASP A 60 8.16 -14.65 -10.48
C ASP A 60 7.27 -14.56 -11.75
N SER A 61 6.06 -14.02 -11.63
CA SER A 61 5.13 -13.86 -12.75
C SER A 61 5.46 -12.67 -13.66
N ASP A 62 4.90 -12.67 -14.88
CA ASP A 62 5.01 -11.53 -15.82
C ASP A 62 4.51 -10.20 -15.24
N MET A 63 3.59 -10.26 -14.27
CA MET A 63 3.01 -9.10 -13.59
C MET A 63 3.60 -8.88 -12.19
N SER A 64 4.76 -9.48 -11.92
CA SER A 64 5.47 -9.40 -10.64
C SER A 64 5.78 -7.96 -10.24
N MET A 65 6.11 -7.07 -11.19
CA MET A 65 6.34 -5.65 -10.89
C MET A 65 5.09 -4.98 -10.31
N ALA A 66 3.94 -5.16 -10.96
CA ALA A 66 2.69 -4.57 -10.49
C ALA A 66 2.24 -5.17 -9.15
N PHE A 67 2.50 -6.46 -8.93
CA PHE A 67 2.27 -7.10 -7.64
C PHE A 67 3.17 -6.49 -6.55
N ARG A 68 4.47 -6.33 -6.83
CA ARG A 68 5.48 -5.81 -5.90
C ARG A 68 5.17 -4.39 -5.46
N GLU A 69 4.73 -3.53 -6.37
CA GLU A 69 4.33 -2.15 -6.02
C GLU A 69 2.99 -2.07 -5.29
N LEU A 70 2.01 -2.89 -5.67
CA LEU A 70 0.70 -2.86 -5.01
C LEU A 70 0.74 -3.45 -3.59
N TYR A 71 1.58 -4.46 -3.35
CA TYR A 71 1.68 -5.14 -2.06
C TYR A 71 1.95 -4.19 -0.86
N PRO A 72 2.99 -3.32 -0.86
CA PRO A 72 3.24 -2.40 0.24
C PRO A 72 2.13 -1.34 0.41
N ILE A 73 1.41 -0.96 -0.66
CA ILE A 73 0.22 -0.09 -0.55
C ILE A 73 -0.86 -0.78 0.27
N VAL A 74 -1.11 -2.08 0.03
CA VAL A 74 -2.09 -2.87 0.81
C VAL A 74 -1.62 -3.06 2.25
N VAL A 75 -0.32 -3.30 2.48
CA VAL A 75 0.25 -3.39 3.83
C VAL A 75 0.09 -2.07 4.60
N ALA A 76 0.43 -0.94 3.98
CA ALA A 76 0.21 0.37 4.57
C ALA A 76 -1.27 0.62 4.89
N SER A 77 -2.18 0.19 4.00
CA SER A 77 -3.62 0.29 4.22
C SER A 77 -4.11 -0.57 5.40
N LEU A 78 -3.55 -1.76 5.58
CA LEU A 78 -3.85 -2.62 6.73
C LEU A 78 -3.40 -1.98 8.05
N LEU A 79 -2.18 -1.44 8.05
CA LEU A 79 -1.56 -0.87 9.24
C LEU A 79 -2.18 0.47 9.63
N TRP A 80 -2.45 1.33 8.64
CA TRP A 80 -2.73 2.74 8.89
C TRP A 80 -4.01 3.26 8.25
N GLY A 81 -4.73 2.45 7.45
CA GLY A 81 -5.93 2.91 6.75
C GLY A 81 -7.04 3.44 7.66
N HIS A 82 -7.08 3.02 8.93
CA HIS A 82 -7.98 3.55 9.95
C HIS A 82 -7.70 5.03 10.30
N LEU A 83 -6.48 5.52 10.04
CA LEU A 83 -6.05 6.92 10.21
C LEU A 83 -6.35 7.78 8.98
N TRP A 84 -6.80 7.17 7.88
CA TRP A 84 -7.09 7.85 6.61
C TRP A 84 -8.57 8.20 6.44
N ASN A 85 -9.33 8.23 7.53
CA ASN A 85 -10.78 8.45 7.48
C ASN A 85 -11.14 9.70 6.66
N LYS A 86 -12.06 9.50 5.71
CA LYS A 86 -12.58 10.48 4.73
C LYS A 86 -11.56 11.02 3.72
N LYS A 87 -10.32 10.53 3.72
CA LYS A 87 -9.28 10.98 2.78
C LYS A 87 -9.42 10.29 1.41
N ARG A 88 -9.06 11.05 0.37
CA ARG A 88 -8.80 10.55 -0.98
C ARG A 88 -7.31 10.63 -1.23
N ILE A 89 -6.60 9.53 -1.08
CA ILE A 89 -5.15 9.49 -1.11
C ILE A 89 -4.66 9.18 -2.52
N MET A 90 -3.79 10.03 -3.05
CA MET A 90 -3.13 9.81 -4.33
C MET A 90 -1.69 9.33 -4.13
N PHE A 91 -1.44 8.08 -4.52
CA PHE A 91 -0.10 7.51 -4.56
C PHE A 91 0.57 7.84 -5.89
N HIS A 92 1.87 8.11 -5.84
CA HIS A 92 2.71 8.17 -7.02
C HIS A 92 3.30 6.78 -7.26
N CYS A 93 3.10 6.25 -8.46
CA CYS A 93 3.67 4.97 -8.89
C CYS A 93 4.47 5.19 -10.18
N ASP A 94 5.54 4.44 -10.35
CA ASP A 94 6.37 4.44 -11.56
C ASP A 94 5.91 3.37 -12.58
N ASN A 95 4.93 2.55 -12.22
CA ASN A 95 4.36 1.54 -13.10
C ASN A 95 2.92 1.84 -13.50
N GLU A 96 2.75 2.08 -14.79
CA GLU A 96 1.46 2.36 -15.40
C GLU A 96 0.45 1.21 -15.24
N ALA A 97 0.91 -0.03 -15.09
CA ALA A 97 0.01 -1.15 -14.82
C ALA A 97 -0.65 -1.03 -13.44
N VAL A 98 0.10 -0.64 -12.41
CA VAL A 98 -0.42 -0.41 -11.05
C VAL A 98 -1.44 0.71 -11.06
N VAL A 99 -1.10 1.82 -11.71
CA VAL A 99 -1.99 2.97 -11.89
C VAL A 99 -3.32 2.53 -12.51
N ASN A 100 -3.26 1.76 -13.60
CA ASN A 100 -4.44 1.23 -14.26
C ASN A 100 -5.25 0.26 -13.38
N ILE A 101 -4.58 -0.66 -12.67
CA ILE A 101 -5.22 -1.66 -11.82
C ILE A 101 -5.96 -1.00 -10.66
N VAL A 102 -5.29 -0.08 -9.95
CA VAL A 102 -5.85 0.62 -8.78
C VAL A 102 -7.02 1.50 -9.22
N ASN A 103 -6.83 2.34 -10.24
CA ASN A 103 -7.87 3.27 -10.67
C ASN A 103 -9.09 2.57 -11.29
N LYS A 104 -8.90 1.42 -11.96
CA LYS A 104 -10.03 0.61 -12.47
C LYS A 104 -10.64 -0.33 -11.42
N GLY A 105 -9.97 -0.55 -10.31
CA GLY A 105 -10.40 -1.48 -9.28
C GLY A 105 -10.30 -2.97 -9.67
N ARG A 106 -9.59 -3.32 -10.76
CA ARG A 106 -9.59 -4.70 -11.30
C ARG A 106 -8.34 -5.07 -12.10
N SER A 107 -8.01 -6.36 -12.10
CA SER A 107 -6.94 -7.01 -12.86
C SER A 107 -7.41 -8.38 -13.37
N LYS A 108 -6.77 -8.91 -14.42
CA LYS A 108 -6.96 -10.29 -14.88
C LYS A 108 -6.14 -11.30 -14.06
N VAL A 109 -5.12 -10.83 -13.33
CA VAL A 109 -4.26 -11.67 -12.50
C VAL A 109 -4.92 -11.92 -11.16
N LEU A 110 -5.11 -13.20 -10.81
CA LEU A 110 -5.83 -13.61 -9.60
C LEU A 110 -5.17 -13.08 -8.32
N ASP A 111 -3.84 -13.13 -8.22
CA ASP A 111 -3.13 -12.68 -7.02
C ASP A 111 -3.19 -11.17 -6.81
N ILE A 112 -3.09 -10.39 -7.90
CA ILE A 112 -3.34 -8.94 -7.86
C ILE A 112 -4.80 -8.67 -7.47
N MET A 113 -5.75 -9.48 -7.95
CA MET A 113 -7.15 -9.34 -7.53
C MET A 113 -7.38 -9.67 -6.06
N LYS A 114 -6.60 -10.57 -5.45
CA LYS A 114 -6.63 -10.79 -3.99
C LYS A 114 -6.17 -9.52 -3.25
N LEU A 115 -5.09 -8.87 -3.70
CA LEU A 115 -4.63 -7.59 -3.15
C LEU A 115 -5.70 -6.49 -3.30
N MET A 116 -6.27 -6.33 -4.49
CA MET A 116 -7.32 -5.34 -4.76
C MET A 116 -8.58 -5.56 -3.92
N ARG A 117 -8.93 -6.83 -3.66
CA ARG A 117 -10.04 -7.19 -2.77
C ARG A 117 -9.78 -6.75 -1.34
N THR A 118 -8.59 -7.03 -0.80
CA THR A 118 -8.17 -6.53 0.52
C THR A 118 -8.23 -5.01 0.57
N LEU A 119 -7.67 -4.33 -0.44
CA LEU A 119 -7.67 -2.87 -0.53
C LEU A 119 -9.08 -2.28 -0.55
N THR A 120 -9.97 -2.85 -1.37
CA THR A 120 -11.38 -2.42 -1.48
C THR A 120 -12.13 -2.64 -0.18
N TRP A 121 -11.89 -3.76 0.49
CA TRP A 121 -12.50 -4.03 1.79
C TRP A 121 -12.07 -3.00 2.84
N LEU A 122 -10.77 -2.66 2.88
CA LEU A 122 -10.23 -1.67 3.82
C LEU A 122 -10.75 -0.27 3.53
N SER A 123 -10.76 0.14 2.26
CA SER A 123 -11.21 1.47 1.82
C SER A 123 -12.65 1.73 2.25
N VAL A 124 -13.52 0.72 2.09
CA VAL A 124 -14.92 0.80 2.52
C VAL A 124 -15.03 0.73 4.06
N LYS A 125 -14.33 -0.20 4.72
CA LYS A 125 -14.42 -0.39 6.18
C LYS A 125 -13.91 0.82 6.97
N GLN A 126 -12.84 1.46 6.49
CA GLN A 126 -12.15 2.56 7.17
C GLN A 126 -12.47 3.93 6.54
N ASN A 127 -13.33 3.94 5.50
CA ASN A 127 -13.86 5.11 4.83
C ASN A 127 -12.78 6.01 4.21
N PHE A 128 -11.88 5.44 3.41
CA PHE A 128 -10.90 6.17 2.60
C PHE A 128 -11.01 5.74 1.13
N THR A 129 -10.37 6.46 0.22
CA THR A 129 -10.14 5.99 -1.15
C THR A 129 -8.69 6.16 -1.55
N ILE A 130 -8.24 5.31 -2.46
CA ILE A 130 -6.90 5.34 -3.02
C ILE A 130 -7.01 5.50 -4.52
N GLN A 131 -6.19 6.39 -5.06
CA GLN A 131 -5.94 6.56 -6.48
C GLN A 131 -4.43 6.52 -6.71
N CYS A 132 -4.02 6.14 -7.91
CA CYS A 132 -2.62 6.16 -8.30
C CYS A 132 -2.43 7.11 -9.48
N GLN A 133 -1.31 7.82 -9.51
CA GLN A 133 -0.88 8.63 -10.64
C GLN A 133 0.52 8.20 -11.06
N HIS A 134 0.72 8.03 -12.37
CA HIS A 134 2.04 7.72 -12.90
C HIS A 134 2.91 8.98 -12.86
N ILE A 135 4.04 8.91 -12.17
CA ILE A 135 5.06 9.97 -12.21
C ILE A 135 6.44 9.36 -12.43
N PRO A 136 7.09 9.64 -13.57
CA PRO A 136 8.43 9.12 -13.83
C PRO A 136 9.46 9.80 -12.92
N GLY A 137 10.31 8.99 -12.26
CA GLY A 137 11.54 9.49 -11.65
C GLY A 137 11.39 10.19 -10.29
N VAL A 138 10.31 9.96 -9.53
CA VAL A 138 10.24 10.43 -8.14
C VAL A 138 11.22 9.62 -7.29
N LYS A 139 12.26 10.27 -6.77
CA LYS A 139 13.19 9.64 -5.83
C LYS A 139 12.55 9.47 -4.46
N ASN A 140 11.97 8.30 -4.21
CA ASN A 140 11.44 7.93 -2.90
C ASN A 140 12.54 7.32 -2.01
N VAL A 141 13.54 8.13 -1.63
CA VAL A 141 14.73 7.66 -0.89
C VAL A 141 14.34 6.96 0.42
N ILE A 142 13.31 7.45 1.11
CA ILE A 142 12.85 6.89 2.38
C ILE A 142 12.35 5.46 2.15
N ALA A 143 11.36 5.25 1.29
CA ALA A 143 10.81 3.91 1.12
C ALA A 143 11.76 2.96 0.38
N ASP A 144 12.59 3.45 -0.55
CA ASP A 144 13.64 2.63 -1.21
C ASP A 144 14.68 2.13 -0.21
N SER A 145 15.12 2.98 0.73
CA SER A 145 16.01 2.54 1.80
C SER A 145 15.34 1.51 2.72
N LEU A 146 14.05 1.65 3.01
CA LEU A 146 13.28 0.68 3.79
C LEU A 146 13.07 -0.65 3.05
N SER A 147 12.80 -0.64 1.75
CA SER A 147 12.56 -1.85 0.95
C SER A 147 13.84 -2.67 0.75
N ARG A 148 15.01 -2.02 0.85
CA ARG A 148 16.36 -2.60 0.74
C ARG A 148 17.08 -2.89 2.07
N PHE A 149 16.45 -2.56 3.20
CA PHE A 149 17.06 -2.66 4.54
C PHE A 149 18.30 -1.77 4.75
N ASP A 150 18.41 -0.65 4.02
CA ASP A 150 19.43 0.36 4.25
C ASP A 150 18.99 1.33 5.37
N PHE A 151 19.04 0.85 6.61
CA PHE A 151 18.59 1.61 7.77
C PHE A 151 19.46 2.83 8.07
N GLN A 152 20.72 2.86 7.60
CA GLN A 152 21.59 4.03 7.78
C GLN A 152 21.12 5.19 6.91
N THR A 153 20.81 4.93 5.64
CA THR A 153 20.24 5.93 4.73
C THR A 153 18.85 6.35 5.20
N PHE A 154 18.02 5.39 5.64
CA PHE A 154 16.70 5.67 6.21
C PHE A 154 16.77 6.64 7.40
N GLN A 155 17.62 6.37 8.39
CA GLN A 155 17.75 7.21 9.59
C GLN A 155 18.23 8.63 9.25
N LYS A 156 19.08 8.79 8.23
CA LYS A 156 19.50 10.12 7.74
C LYS A 156 18.36 10.86 7.04
N ALA A 157 17.54 10.14 6.27
CA ALA A 157 16.44 10.71 5.50
C ALA A 157 15.20 11.03 6.36
N ALA A 158 14.96 10.25 7.42
CA ALA A 158 13.82 10.40 8.33
C ALA A 158 14.27 10.29 9.81
N PRO A 159 15.03 11.27 10.33
CA PRO A 159 15.59 11.21 11.69
C PRO A 159 14.54 11.24 12.80
N ALA A 160 13.33 11.72 12.49
CA ALA A 160 12.19 11.76 13.41
C ALA A 160 11.36 10.47 13.41
N ALA A 161 11.71 9.46 12.60
CA ALA A 161 11.00 8.19 12.57
C ALA A 161 11.13 7.44 13.90
N GLU A 162 10.12 6.63 14.23
CA GLU A 162 10.10 5.80 15.43
C GLU A 162 11.30 4.84 15.45
N THR A 163 11.84 4.53 16.63
CA THR A 163 13.01 3.65 16.76
C THR A 163 12.69 2.18 16.50
N VAL A 164 11.41 1.80 16.64
CA VAL A 164 10.93 0.42 16.49
C VAL A 164 9.99 0.35 15.28
N PRO A 165 10.17 -0.63 14.37
CA PRO A 165 9.26 -0.80 13.25
C PRO A 165 7.87 -1.28 13.69
N THR A 166 6.86 -0.85 12.95
CA THR A 166 5.52 -1.42 13.01
C THR A 166 5.56 -2.88 12.52
N PRO A 167 5.07 -3.86 13.30
CA PRO A 167 5.06 -5.26 12.88
C PRO A 167 4.26 -5.47 11.59
N CYS A 168 4.89 -6.08 10.58
CA CYS A 168 4.22 -6.36 9.31
C CYS A 168 3.09 -7.41 9.48
N PRO A 169 1.94 -7.21 8.82
CA PRO A 169 0.90 -8.23 8.73
C PRO A 169 1.42 -9.49 8.05
N LYS A 170 0.83 -10.64 8.39
CA LYS A 170 1.12 -11.90 7.69
C LYS A 170 0.59 -11.87 6.26
N SER A 171 1.23 -12.62 5.36
CA SER A 171 0.84 -12.68 3.93
C SER A 171 -0.64 -13.01 3.72
N TRP A 172 -1.22 -13.91 4.52
CA TRP A 172 -2.65 -14.26 4.46
C TRP A 172 -3.60 -13.16 4.97
N GLN A 173 -3.11 -12.14 5.67
CA GLN A 173 -3.88 -10.94 6.01
C GLN A 173 -3.88 -9.93 4.85
N VAL A 174 -2.78 -9.88 4.10
CA VAL A 174 -2.61 -9.00 2.93
C VAL A 174 -3.34 -9.57 1.72
N MET A 175 -3.23 -10.87 1.50
CA MET A 175 -3.88 -11.60 0.42
C MET A 175 -5.28 -12.01 0.84
N TRP A 176 -6.30 -11.51 0.13
CA TRP A 176 -7.69 -11.92 0.37
C TRP A 176 -7.87 -13.44 0.17
N ASN A 177 -8.53 -14.09 1.14
CA ASN A 177 -8.90 -15.51 1.11
C ASN A 177 -10.22 -15.76 0.37
#